data_AF-A0A496UZ57-F1
#
_entry.id   AF-A0A496UZ57-F1
#
_cell.length_a   1.000
_cell.length_b   1.000
_cell.length_c   1.000
_cell.angle_alpha   90.00
_cell.angle_beta   90.00
_cell.angle_gamma   90.00
#
_symmetry.space_group_name_H-M   'P 1'
#
loop_
_entity.id
_entity.type
_entity.pdbx_description
1 polymer ?
#
loop_
_entity_poly.entity_id
_entity_poly.type
_entity_poly.pdbx_seq_one_letter_code
_entity_poly.pdbx_strand_id
1 'polypeptide(L)'
;MAISVDWENKIIHVNKIDMVLLQSVPSVIYQLDLDVFRKTLNDLQDDEAGMPFLTTHSHNTTVEVGGAILARVVQIINGYTVTFEDGQYRVNTVGANSNIGEVINVNQVSVSTSNSAGLQDLNSLQAASFAGEVSLDIVSAYSGTIFPVGTRQFPVNNTADARAIAEERGLKAIRIMSSMTFDTEVWAEGHVFVGDTITSTLLTLDPGAGVVNAEFKNLRITGTLDGGSVLRDCLLLDINFVNGFIHQCALGGTITMGGSTQLTIMDSFSNVPGGGAGQTPTLDMNGSGHNVALRNWSGGLDVINCSDTITSMDFVSGRVTFDATVTGGAFWVRGDCTIEDSSTGGSIVDMTVNKLAADNLKLSANKAVIAPDDLSVEVFEDDGVTVFKAFDISPDKRTRTPS
;
A
#
# COMPACT_ATOMS: atom_id res chain seq x y z
N MET A 1 -36.29 10.90 35.51
CA MET A 1 -35.66 10.29 36.69
C MET A 1 -36.43 10.72 37.93
N ALA A 2 -36.56 9.85 38.92
CA ALA A 2 -37.16 10.07 40.23
C ALA A 2 -36.08 10.39 41.29
N ILE A 3 -35.05 11.14 40.90
CA ILE A 3 -34.10 11.73 41.84
C ILE A 3 -34.87 12.72 42.71
N SER A 4 -34.63 12.71 44.01
CA SER A 4 -35.24 13.65 44.95
C SER A 4 -34.19 14.32 45.81
N VAL A 5 -34.42 15.58 46.19
CA VAL A 5 -33.51 16.34 47.05
C VAL A 5 -34.23 16.65 48.35
N ASP A 6 -33.65 16.20 49.47
CA ASP A 6 -33.96 16.73 50.79
C ASP A 6 -33.18 18.03 50.95
N TRP A 7 -33.86 19.14 50.70
CA TRP A 7 -33.27 20.46 50.69
C TRP A 7 -32.82 20.95 52.08
N GLU A 8 -33.53 20.55 53.14
CA GLU A 8 -33.23 20.96 54.51
C GLU A 8 -31.96 20.27 55.02
N ASN A 9 -31.83 18.96 54.76
CA ASN A 9 -30.67 18.17 55.16
C ASN A 9 -29.56 18.15 54.10
N LYS A 10 -29.80 18.74 52.93
CA LYS A 10 -28.88 18.79 51.78
C LYS A 10 -28.48 17.38 51.28
N ILE A 11 -29.46 16.49 51.14
CA ILE A 11 -29.23 15.10 50.70
C ILE A 11 -29.90 14.88 49.34
N ILE A 12 -29.12 14.42 48.36
CA ILE A 12 -29.61 14.03 47.03
C ILE A 12 -29.79 12.52 47.02
N HIS A 13 -31.02 12.06 46.83
CA HIS A 13 -31.36 10.64 46.78
C HIS A 13 -31.40 10.14 45.34
N VAL A 14 -30.67 9.05 45.06
CA VAL A 14 -30.61 8.40 43.74
C VAL A 14 -31.14 6.98 43.85
N ASN A 15 -32.25 6.70 43.19
CA ASN A 15 -32.89 5.38 43.18
C ASN A 15 -32.30 4.48 42.09
N LYS A 16 -32.41 3.15 42.25
CA LYS A 16 -31.90 2.19 41.25
C LYS A 16 -32.56 2.36 39.88
N ILE A 17 -33.82 2.77 39.86
CA ILE A 17 -34.59 3.00 38.62
C ILE A 17 -34.04 4.16 37.79
N ASP A 18 -33.28 5.07 38.40
CA ASP A 18 -32.68 6.23 37.74
C ASP A 18 -31.31 5.95 37.16
N MET A 19 -30.82 4.71 37.33
CA MET A 19 -29.55 4.25 36.81
C MET A 19 -29.75 3.13 35.79
N VAL A 20 -28.83 3.04 34.84
CA VAL A 20 -28.85 1.99 33.82
C VAL A 20 -28.18 0.74 34.38
N LEU A 21 -28.86 -0.41 34.39
CA LEU A 21 -28.26 -1.69 34.76
C LEU A 21 -27.29 -2.15 33.65
N LEU A 22 -26.01 -2.27 33.96
CA LEU A 22 -24.99 -2.75 33.03
C LEU A 22 -24.73 -4.25 33.14
N GLN A 23 -24.79 -4.79 34.36
CA GLN A 23 -24.46 -6.18 34.63
C GLN A 23 -25.24 -6.66 35.84
N SER A 24 -25.76 -7.89 35.79
CA SER A 24 -26.49 -8.52 36.90
C SER A 24 -25.77 -9.72 37.53
N VAL A 25 -24.78 -10.31 36.85
CA VAL A 25 -24.00 -11.49 37.30
C VAL A 25 -22.55 -11.35 36.79
N PRO A 26 -21.50 -11.66 37.59
CA PRO A 26 -21.50 -12.18 38.97
C PRO A 26 -21.76 -11.12 40.06
N SER A 27 -21.74 -9.84 39.71
CA SER A 27 -22.07 -8.71 40.59
C SER A 27 -22.97 -7.70 39.86
N VAL A 28 -23.86 -7.06 40.62
CA VAL A 28 -24.80 -6.07 40.09
C VAL A 28 -24.06 -4.73 39.93
N ILE A 29 -24.04 -4.21 38.70
CA ILE A 29 -23.41 -2.93 38.34
C ILE A 29 -24.43 -2.04 37.65
N TYR A 30 -24.61 -0.84 38.19
CA TYR A 30 -25.40 0.24 37.63
C TYR A 30 -24.49 1.35 37.10
N GLN A 31 -25.01 2.13 36.16
CA GLN A 31 -24.36 3.30 35.60
C GLN A 31 -25.22 4.54 35.82
N LEU A 32 -24.60 5.59 36.36
CA LEU A 32 -25.19 6.93 36.48
C LEU A 32 -24.54 7.86 35.45
N ASP A 33 -25.35 8.40 34.53
CA ASP A 33 -24.91 9.45 33.60
C ASP A 33 -24.99 10.81 34.29
N LEU A 34 -23.83 11.46 34.47
CA LEU A 34 -23.72 12.72 35.18
C LEU A 34 -24.30 13.92 34.41
N ASP A 35 -24.42 13.85 33.09
CA ASP A 35 -25.07 14.91 32.31
C ASP A 35 -26.59 14.89 32.47
N VAL A 36 -27.17 13.69 32.52
CA VAL A 36 -28.61 13.54 32.78
C VAL A 36 -28.89 13.88 34.25
N PHE A 37 -28.06 13.38 35.17
CA PHE A 37 -28.17 13.66 36.61
C PHE A 37 -28.17 15.17 36.90
N ARG A 38 -27.21 15.94 36.36
CA ARG A 38 -27.16 17.39 36.56
C ARG A 38 -28.38 18.12 35.99
N LYS A 39 -28.92 17.65 34.85
CA LYS A 39 -30.10 18.26 34.23
C LYS A 39 -31.32 18.07 35.12
N THR A 40 -31.51 16.86 35.66
CA THR A 40 -32.57 16.62 36.64
C THR A 40 -32.39 17.42 37.92
N LEU A 41 -31.15 17.64 38.38
CA LEU A 41 -30.92 18.55 39.50
C LEU A 41 -31.31 19.99 39.16
N ASN A 42 -30.98 20.50 37.97
CA ASN A 42 -31.42 21.82 37.54
C ASN A 42 -32.95 21.92 37.52
N ASP A 43 -33.64 20.92 36.97
CA ASP A 43 -35.11 20.88 36.94
C ASP A 43 -35.68 20.98 38.37
N LEU A 44 -35.12 20.24 39.33
CA LEU A 44 -35.53 20.29 40.74
C LEU A 44 -35.18 21.62 41.44
N GLN A 45 -34.12 22.30 41.01
CA GLN A 45 -33.73 23.60 41.55
C GLN A 45 -34.65 24.73 41.07
N ASP A 46 -35.22 24.58 39.88
CA ASP A 46 -36.16 25.54 39.29
C ASP A 46 -37.60 25.36 39.84
N ASP A 47 -37.88 24.24 40.54
CA ASP A 47 -39.15 23.99 41.20
C ASP A 47 -39.37 24.87 42.46
N GLU A 48 -40.64 25.06 42.85
CA GLU A 48 -41.05 25.86 44.02
C GLU A 48 -40.30 25.49 45.32
N ALA A 49 -40.02 24.19 45.51
CA ALA A 49 -39.30 23.69 46.67
C ALA A 49 -37.78 23.95 46.61
N GLY A 50 -37.19 24.02 45.41
CA GLY A 50 -35.74 24.15 45.21
C GLY A 50 -35.26 25.60 45.14
N MET A 51 -36.07 26.52 44.59
CA MET A 51 -35.70 27.93 44.41
C MET A 51 -35.14 28.65 45.66
N PRO A 52 -35.59 28.37 46.91
CA PRO A 52 -35.05 29.03 48.09
C PRO A 52 -33.63 28.57 48.49
N PHE A 53 -33.15 27.46 47.96
CA PHE A 53 -31.92 26.81 48.40
C PHE A 53 -30.73 27.10 47.49
N LEU A 54 -29.53 26.95 48.05
CA LEU A 54 -28.29 27.15 47.29
C LEU A 54 -28.09 26.05 46.24
N THR A 55 -27.34 26.40 45.19
CA THR A 55 -27.11 25.51 44.06
C THR A 55 -26.49 24.17 44.48
N THR A 56 -26.99 23.05 43.98
CA THR A 56 -26.52 21.70 44.34
C THR A 56 -25.17 21.35 43.72
N HIS A 57 -24.90 21.83 42.51
CA HIS A 57 -23.72 21.46 41.73
C HIS A 57 -23.12 22.64 40.94
N SER A 58 -21.84 22.53 40.60
CA SER A 58 -21.13 23.36 39.64
C SER A 58 -20.82 22.54 38.38
N HIS A 59 -20.96 23.16 37.22
CA HIS A 59 -20.75 22.50 35.93
C HIS A 59 -19.80 23.32 35.06
N ASN A 60 -18.68 22.69 34.68
CA ASN A 60 -17.82 23.20 33.61
C ASN A 60 -18.00 22.29 32.40
N THR A 61 -18.45 22.89 31.29
CA THR A 61 -18.60 22.17 30.03
C THR A 61 -17.24 21.81 29.43
N THR A 62 -17.23 20.95 28.42
CA THR A 62 -16.00 20.62 27.67
C THR A 62 -15.46 21.87 26.99
N VAL A 63 -14.18 22.16 27.16
CA VAL A 63 -13.49 23.31 26.55
C VAL A 63 -12.35 22.80 25.69
N GLU A 64 -12.28 23.28 24.45
CA GLU A 64 -11.13 23.07 23.57
C GLU A 64 -10.08 24.15 23.84
N VAL A 65 -8.88 23.75 24.28
CA VAL A 65 -7.76 24.66 24.51
C VAL A 65 -6.54 24.12 23.77
N GLY A 66 -6.12 24.83 22.72
CA GLY A 66 -4.90 24.50 21.97
C GLY A 66 -4.90 23.10 21.33
N GLY A 67 -6.06 22.63 20.85
CA GLY A 67 -6.21 21.31 20.23
C GLY A 67 -6.46 20.15 21.21
N ALA A 68 -6.48 20.40 22.52
CA ALA A 68 -6.89 19.44 23.54
C ALA A 68 -8.32 19.74 24.03
N ILE A 69 -9.17 18.71 24.08
CA ILE A 69 -10.52 18.81 24.64
C ILE A 69 -10.45 18.47 26.14
N LEU A 70 -10.64 19.46 27.00
CA LEU A 70 -10.78 19.24 28.44
C LEU A 70 -12.13 18.59 28.73
N ALA A 71 -12.10 17.51 29.51
CA ALA A 71 -13.30 16.77 29.90
C ALA A 71 -14.23 17.63 30.77
N ARG A 72 -15.55 17.42 30.63
CA ARG A 72 -16.58 18.05 31.45
C ARG A 72 -16.34 17.76 32.94
N VAL A 73 -16.59 18.74 33.80
CA VAL A 73 -16.55 18.58 35.26
C VAL A 73 -17.91 18.89 35.86
N VAL A 74 -18.44 17.98 36.69
CA VAL A 74 -19.66 18.16 37.50
C VAL A 74 -19.27 17.95 38.96
N GLN A 75 -19.31 19.03 39.74
CA GLN A 75 -18.93 19.01 41.15
C GLN A 75 -20.16 19.27 42.02
N ILE A 76 -20.41 18.42 43.01
CA ILE A 76 -21.39 18.67 44.07
C ILE A 76 -20.79 19.67 45.06
N ILE A 77 -21.53 20.73 45.36
CA ILE A 77 -21.06 21.89 46.14
C ILE A 77 -22.01 22.19 47.31
N ASN A 78 -21.78 23.30 48.03
CA ASN A 78 -22.67 23.86 49.06
C ASN A 78 -23.08 22.91 50.22
N GLY A 79 -22.28 21.86 50.43
CA GLY A 79 -22.48 20.86 51.48
C GLY A 79 -23.53 19.81 51.15
N TYR A 80 -23.97 19.70 49.89
CA TYR A 80 -24.85 18.61 49.48
C TYR A 80 -24.10 17.28 49.46
N THR A 81 -24.79 16.23 49.89
CA THR A 81 -24.31 14.84 49.87
C THR A 81 -25.18 13.99 48.97
N VAL A 82 -24.64 12.90 48.45
CA VAL A 82 -25.37 11.96 47.58
C VAL A 82 -25.60 10.66 48.33
N THR A 83 -26.85 10.19 48.36
CA THR A 83 -27.25 8.92 48.96
C THR A 83 -27.90 8.04 47.91
N PHE A 84 -27.32 6.86 47.70
CA PHE A 84 -27.91 5.85 46.83
C PHE A 84 -28.90 4.99 47.61
N GLU A 85 -29.93 4.47 46.94
CA GLU A 85 -30.83 3.46 47.50
C GLU A 85 -30.02 2.27 48.07
N ASP A 86 -30.29 1.85 49.30
CA ASP A 86 -29.47 0.83 49.96
C ASP A 86 -29.52 -0.52 49.23
N GLY A 87 -28.41 -1.25 49.29
CA GLY A 87 -28.25 -2.55 48.66
C GLY A 87 -26.82 -2.86 48.23
N GLN A 88 -26.54 -4.13 47.95
CA GLN A 88 -25.22 -4.60 47.57
C GLN A 88 -25.02 -4.53 46.05
N TYR A 89 -24.50 -3.41 45.56
CA TYR A 89 -24.20 -3.21 44.14
C TYR A 89 -23.10 -2.16 43.92
N ARG A 90 -22.61 -2.05 42.69
CA ARG A 90 -21.66 -1.02 42.28
C ARG A 90 -22.33 0.01 41.38
N VAL A 91 -21.97 1.30 41.52
CA VAL A 91 -22.33 2.38 40.60
C VAL A 91 -21.09 2.91 39.91
N ASN A 92 -21.10 2.93 38.59
CA ASN A 92 -20.09 3.62 37.78
C ASN A 92 -20.66 4.97 37.33
N THR A 93 -19.98 6.06 37.66
CA THR A 93 -20.38 7.38 37.15
C THR A 93 -19.67 7.65 35.82
N VAL A 94 -20.42 8.09 34.81
CA VAL A 94 -19.89 8.41 33.47
C VAL A 94 -20.37 9.78 32.98
N GLY A 95 -19.77 10.29 31.91
CA GLY A 95 -20.22 11.53 31.25
C GLY A 95 -19.65 12.84 31.80
N ALA A 96 -18.92 12.79 32.92
CA ALA A 96 -18.12 13.90 33.45
C ALA A 96 -17.12 13.41 34.52
N ASN A 97 -16.10 14.23 34.80
CA ASN A 97 -15.33 14.14 36.04
C ASN A 97 -16.18 14.66 37.20
N SER A 98 -16.13 14.02 38.37
CA SER A 98 -16.90 14.43 39.54
C SER A 98 -16.23 14.14 40.88
N ASN A 99 -16.72 14.81 41.92
CA ASN A 99 -16.39 14.54 43.33
C ASN A 99 -17.44 13.67 44.04
N ILE A 100 -18.35 12.99 43.31
CA ILE A 100 -19.44 12.22 43.93
C ILE A 100 -18.90 11.14 44.88
N GLY A 101 -17.75 10.54 44.56
CA GLY A 101 -17.09 9.57 45.43
C GLY A 101 -16.63 10.14 46.79
N GLU A 102 -16.48 11.47 46.90
CA GLU A 102 -16.07 12.17 48.13
C GLU A 102 -17.27 12.61 48.97
N VAL A 103 -18.40 12.93 48.32
CA VAL A 103 -19.60 13.47 48.98
C VAL A 103 -20.71 12.43 49.14
N ILE A 104 -20.39 11.15 48.97
CA ILE A 104 -21.34 10.06 49.14
C ILE A 104 -21.54 9.72 50.61
N ASN A 105 -22.80 9.54 51.01
CA ASN A 105 -23.13 8.93 52.29
C ASN A 105 -22.92 7.42 52.20
N VAL A 106 -21.99 6.89 53.00
CA VAL A 106 -21.56 5.50 52.94
C VAL A 106 -22.70 4.56 53.31
N ASN A 107 -23.01 3.63 52.40
CA ASN A 107 -23.95 2.53 52.57
C ASN A 107 -23.35 1.23 51.96
N GLN A 108 -24.17 0.23 51.63
CA GLN A 108 -23.67 -1.00 51.00
C GLN A 108 -23.37 -0.88 49.49
N VAL A 109 -23.43 0.34 48.93
CA VAL A 109 -23.18 0.63 47.52
C VAL A 109 -21.74 1.09 47.33
N SER A 110 -21.03 0.44 46.41
CA SER A 110 -19.69 0.86 45.99
C SER A 110 -19.78 1.82 44.81
N VAL A 111 -19.18 3.00 44.91
CA VAL A 111 -19.18 3.98 43.81
C VAL A 111 -17.79 4.13 43.21
N SER A 112 -17.72 4.02 41.89
CA SER A 112 -16.50 4.19 41.09
C SER A 112 -16.63 5.46 40.27
N THR A 113 -15.88 6.50 40.65
CA THR A 113 -15.78 7.73 39.86
C THR A 113 -14.70 7.61 38.79
N SER A 114 -15.12 7.57 37.53
CA SER A 114 -14.20 7.58 36.38
C SER A 114 -13.73 9.00 36.09
N ASN A 115 -12.82 9.53 36.92
CA ASN A 115 -12.19 10.82 36.69
C ASN A 115 -11.03 10.65 35.70
N SER A 116 -11.21 11.16 34.48
CA SER A 116 -10.16 11.19 33.45
C SER A 116 -9.42 12.52 33.52
N ALA A 117 -8.08 12.48 33.60
CA ALA A 117 -7.21 13.66 33.71
C ALA A 117 -7.21 14.59 32.47
N GLY A 118 -8.17 14.44 31.55
CA GLY A 118 -8.39 15.39 30.46
C GLY A 118 -7.26 15.48 29.44
N LEU A 119 -6.33 14.52 29.41
CA LEU A 119 -5.31 14.43 28.37
C LEU A 119 -5.16 12.99 27.89
N GLN A 120 -6.17 12.51 27.18
CA GLN A 120 -5.94 11.56 26.11
C GLN A 120 -6.22 12.34 24.84
N ASP A 121 -5.17 12.76 24.15
CA ASP A 121 -5.29 13.10 22.73
C ASP A 121 -5.62 11.79 22.01
N LEU A 122 -6.90 11.43 22.09
CA LEU A 122 -7.42 10.19 21.56
C LEU A 122 -7.18 10.15 20.05
N ASN A 123 -7.16 11.31 19.39
CA ASN A 123 -6.87 11.44 17.98
C ASN A 123 -5.41 11.10 17.66
N SER A 124 -4.42 11.59 18.42
CA SER A 124 -3.03 11.17 18.19
C SER A 124 -2.76 9.73 18.58
N LEU A 125 -3.41 9.20 19.63
CA LEU A 125 -3.30 7.78 19.98
C LEU A 125 -3.92 6.88 18.91
N GLN A 126 -5.08 7.27 18.38
CA GLN A 126 -5.71 6.57 17.26
C GLN A 126 -4.84 6.65 16.01
N ALA A 127 -4.32 7.82 15.65
CA ALA A 127 -3.42 7.99 14.51
C ALA A 127 -2.15 7.14 14.64
N ALA A 128 -1.56 7.09 15.84
CA ALA A 128 -0.41 6.24 16.14
C ALA A 128 -0.74 4.74 15.98
N SER A 129 -1.98 4.33 16.26
CA SER A 129 -2.41 2.93 16.14
C SER A 129 -2.50 2.43 14.69
N PHE A 130 -2.68 3.33 13.71
CA PHE A 130 -2.59 2.99 12.28
C PHE A 130 -1.14 2.91 11.78
N ALA A 131 -0.18 3.47 12.52
CA ALA A 131 1.23 3.50 12.12
C ALA A 131 1.47 4.03 10.68
N GLY A 132 0.60 4.91 10.18
CA GLY A 132 0.70 5.52 8.85
C GLY A 132 0.09 4.70 7.70
N GLU A 133 -0.57 3.58 7.96
CA GLU A 133 -1.20 2.72 6.95
C GLU A 133 -2.51 2.09 7.44
N VAL A 134 -3.41 1.76 6.51
CA VAL A 134 -4.64 1.01 6.81
C VAL A 134 -4.38 -0.48 6.57
N SER A 135 -4.67 -1.32 7.55
CA SER A 135 -4.52 -2.78 7.44
C SER A 135 -5.80 -3.41 6.89
N LEU A 136 -5.66 -4.11 5.77
CA LEU A 136 -6.72 -4.79 5.03
C LEU A 136 -6.45 -6.30 5.01
N ASP A 137 -7.44 -7.07 5.45
CA ASP A 137 -7.43 -8.52 5.44
C ASP A 137 -8.83 -9.03 5.11
N ILE A 138 -9.04 -9.52 3.87
CA ILE A 138 -10.36 -9.99 3.41
C ILE A 138 -10.94 -11.13 4.26
N VAL A 139 -10.09 -11.86 4.98
CA VAL A 139 -10.50 -12.99 5.84
C VAL A 139 -10.86 -12.54 7.25
N SER A 140 -10.69 -11.25 7.56
CA SER A 140 -11.00 -10.67 8.87
C SER A 140 -12.50 -10.63 9.15
N ALA A 141 -12.85 -10.66 10.44
CA ALA A 141 -14.23 -10.50 10.90
C ALA A 141 -14.67 -9.03 11.04
N TYR A 142 -13.76 -8.07 10.89
CA TYR A 142 -14.02 -6.66 11.16
C TYR A 142 -14.40 -5.89 9.89
N SER A 143 -15.53 -5.18 9.92
CA SER A 143 -16.02 -4.30 8.86
C SER A 143 -16.41 -2.93 9.43
N GLY A 144 -16.62 -1.96 8.54
CA GLY A 144 -16.92 -0.57 8.87
C GLY A 144 -15.67 0.30 9.01
N THR A 145 -15.89 1.59 9.27
CA THR A 145 -14.83 2.62 9.26
C THR A 145 -14.46 3.14 10.65
N ILE A 146 -15.15 2.67 11.69
CA ILE A 146 -14.99 3.19 13.06
C ILE A 146 -13.78 2.55 13.73
N PHE A 147 -12.95 3.38 14.38
CA PHE A 147 -11.82 2.91 15.18
C PHE A 147 -12.26 1.85 16.22
N PRO A 148 -11.53 0.73 16.38
CA PRO A 148 -10.17 0.45 15.91
C PRO A 148 -10.05 -0.26 14.55
N VAL A 149 -11.13 -0.40 13.79
CA VAL A 149 -11.13 -1.10 12.51
C VAL A 149 -10.19 -0.42 11.52
N GLY A 150 -9.42 -1.22 10.78
CA GLY A 150 -8.36 -0.77 9.86
C GLY A 150 -6.98 -0.62 10.50
N THR A 151 -6.84 -0.82 11.81
CA THR A 151 -5.51 -0.93 12.46
C THR A 151 -4.96 -2.35 12.29
N ARG A 152 -3.66 -2.55 12.54
CA ARG A 152 -3.01 -3.87 12.37
C ARG A 152 -3.57 -4.97 13.27
N GLN A 153 -4.12 -4.61 14.43
CA GLN A 153 -4.78 -5.56 15.33
C GLN A 153 -6.21 -5.90 14.91
N PHE A 154 -6.88 -4.97 14.22
CA PHE A 154 -8.26 -5.09 13.77
C PHE A 154 -8.36 -4.78 12.27
N PRO A 155 -7.74 -5.59 11.40
CA PRO A 155 -7.70 -5.32 9.98
C PRO A 155 -9.12 -5.32 9.41
N VAL A 156 -9.41 -4.37 8.54
CA VAL A 156 -10.72 -4.27 7.90
C VAL A 156 -10.86 -5.33 6.81
N ASN A 157 -12.07 -5.83 6.58
CA ASN A 157 -12.31 -7.00 5.73
C ASN A 157 -12.78 -6.69 4.30
N ASN A 158 -12.76 -5.42 3.89
CA ASN A 158 -13.15 -5.04 2.55
C ASN A 158 -12.42 -3.75 2.10
N THR A 159 -12.28 -3.58 0.80
CA THR A 159 -11.57 -2.47 0.16
C THR A 159 -12.30 -1.14 0.29
N ALA A 160 -13.64 -1.15 0.30
CA ALA A 160 -14.46 0.05 0.39
C ALA A 160 -14.25 0.78 1.72
N ASP A 161 -14.30 0.03 2.83
CA ASP A 161 -14.03 0.57 4.17
C ASP A 161 -12.55 0.94 4.34
N ALA A 162 -11.62 0.14 3.80
CA ALA A 162 -10.19 0.46 3.84
C ALA A 162 -9.89 1.82 3.19
N ARG A 163 -10.50 2.07 2.02
CA ARG A 163 -10.43 3.36 1.32
C ARG A 163 -11.04 4.48 2.15
N ALA A 164 -12.26 4.30 2.66
CA ALA A 164 -12.93 5.33 3.44
C ALA A 164 -12.12 5.73 4.68
N ILE A 165 -11.52 4.75 5.38
CA ILE A 165 -10.61 5.00 6.51
C ILE A 165 -9.35 5.75 6.05
N ALA A 166 -8.77 5.36 4.92
CA ALA A 166 -7.56 6.00 4.37
C ALA A 166 -7.83 7.46 4.01
N GLU A 167 -8.93 7.75 3.32
CA GLU A 167 -9.36 9.10 2.93
C GLU A 167 -9.69 9.98 4.13
N GLU A 168 -10.48 9.47 5.09
CA GLU A 168 -10.86 10.21 6.29
C GLU A 168 -9.63 10.59 7.14
N ARG A 169 -8.61 9.71 7.17
CA ARG A 169 -7.39 9.90 7.96
C ARG A 169 -6.21 10.47 7.17
N GLY A 170 -6.38 10.76 5.88
CA GLY A 170 -5.32 11.28 5.01
C GLY A 170 -4.14 10.32 4.79
N LEU A 171 -4.37 9.01 4.91
CA LEU A 171 -3.38 7.97 4.68
C LEU A 171 -3.41 7.55 3.21
N LYS A 172 -2.23 7.30 2.62
CA LYS A 172 -2.13 6.76 1.25
C LYS A 172 -1.79 5.28 1.21
N ALA A 173 -1.21 4.76 2.29
CA ALA A 173 -0.72 3.39 2.35
C ALA A 173 -1.81 2.45 2.87
N ILE A 174 -2.03 1.36 2.13
CA ILE A 174 -2.91 0.26 2.51
C ILE A 174 -2.08 -1.02 2.54
N ARG A 175 -1.99 -1.65 3.71
CA ARG A 175 -1.32 -2.93 3.89
C ARG A 175 -2.27 -4.07 3.60
N ILE A 176 -1.90 -4.93 2.66
CA ILE A 176 -2.63 -6.15 2.31
C ILE A 176 -2.01 -7.32 3.08
N MET A 177 -2.76 -7.86 4.04
CA MET A 177 -2.26 -8.91 4.94
C MET A 177 -2.49 -10.32 4.39
N SER A 178 -3.49 -10.50 3.53
CA SER A 178 -3.86 -11.80 2.94
C SER A 178 -4.08 -11.67 1.44
N SER A 179 -3.96 -12.80 0.72
CA SER A 179 -4.18 -12.80 -0.72
C SER A 179 -5.62 -12.40 -1.05
N MET A 180 -5.81 -11.54 -2.03
CA MET A 180 -7.13 -11.02 -2.39
C MET A 180 -7.22 -10.60 -3.87
N THR A 181 -8.44 -10.33 -4.31
CA THR A 181 -8.75 -9.79 -5.64
C THR A 181 -9.33 -8.40 -5.51
N PHE A 182 -8.88 -7.46 -6.35
CA PHE A 182 -9.59 -6.21 -6.58
C PHE A 182 -10.56 -6.43 -7.73
N ASP A 183 -11.84 -6.23 -7.45
CA ASP A 183 -12.94 -6.35 -8.40
C ASP A 183 -13.32 -4.99 -9.02
N THR A 184 -14.37 -4.98 -9.82
CA THR A 184 -14.87 -3.82 -10.58
C THR A 184 -15.32 -2.62 -9.75
N GLU A 185 -15.48 -2.75 -8.43
CA GLU A 185 -15.92 -1.65 -7.56
C GLU A 185 -14.73 -0.98 -6.82
N VAL A 186 -13.54 -1.55 -6.93
CA VAL A 186 -12.36 -1.04 -6.24
C VAL A 186 -11.75 0.13 -7.01
N TRP A 187 -11.88 1.33 -6.45
CA TRP A 187 -11.12 2.51 -6.87
C TRP A 187 -9.89 2.66 -5.97
N ALA A 188 -8.72 2.59 -6.58
CA ALA A 188 -7.41 2.55 -5.92
C ALA A 188 -6.51 3.72 -6.34
N GLU A 189 -7.09 4.78 -6.91
CA GLU A 189 -6.31 5.84 -7.54
C GLU A 189 -5.33 6.51 -6.57
N GLY A 190 -4.06 6.56 -6.95
CA GLY A 190 -3.01 7.26 -6.20
C GLY A 190 -2.65 6.66 -4.83
N HIS A 191 -3.16 5.47 -4.51
CA HIS A 191 -2.85 4.75 -3.26
C HIS A 191 -1.59 3.89 -3.39
N VAL A 192 -0.98 3.58 -2.25
CA VAL A 192 0.19 2.70 -2.14
C VAL A 192 -0.23 1.40 -1.46
N PHE A 193 -0.14 0.28 -2.17
CA PHE A 193 -0.46 -1.04 -1.64
C PHE A 193 0.82 -1.76 -1.23
N VAL A 194 0.84 -2.25 0.02
CA VAL A 194 2.03 -2.86 0.62
C VAL A 194 1.70 -4.25 1.14
N GLY A 195 2.48 -5.24 0.74
CA GLY A 195 2.41 -6.59 1.29
C GLY A 195 3.35 -6.79 2.48
N ASP A 196 3.13 -7.88 3.22
CA ASP A 196 4.10 -8.35 4.22
C ASP A 196 5.25 -9.13 3.55
N THR A 197 4.96 -9.95 2.54
CA THR A 197 5.98 -10.64 1.73
C THR A 197 5.44 -11.06 0.36
N ILE A 198 6.32 -11.11 -0.63
CA ILE A 198 6.05 -11.59 -1.99
C ILE A 198 5.64 -13.08 -2.06
N THR A 199 5.77 -13.84 -0.97
CA THR A 199 5.46 -15.28 -0.96
C THR A 199 4.07 -15.60 -0.41
N SER A 200 3.56 -14.81 0.55
CA SER A 200 2.29 -15.07 1.23
C SER A 200 1.11 -14.33 0.60
N THR A 201 1.37 -13.18 -0.02
CA THR A 201 0.33 -12.25 -0.44
C THR A 201 0.30 -12.10 -1.95
N LEU A 202 -0.68 -12.74 -2.58
CA LEU A 202 -1.03 -12.56 -3.98
C LEU A 202 -2.17 -11.54 -4.09
N LEU A 203 -1.92 -10.45 -4.81
CA LEU A 203 -2.93 -9.51 -5.24
C LEU A 203 -3.30 -9.79 -6.71
N THR A 204 -4.58 -10.08 -6.94
CA THR A 204 -5.16 -10.26 -8.28
C THR A 204 -5.94 -9.00 -8.65
N LEU A 205 -5.66 -8.43 -9.82
CA LEU A 205 -6.30 -7.20 -10.29
C LEU A 205 -7.23 -7.54 -11.45
N ASP A 206 -8.54 -7.49 -11.24
CA ASP A 206 -9.48 -7.74 -12.33
C ASP A 206 -9.44 -6.59 -13.35
N PRO A 207 -9.73 -6.84 -14.64
CA PRO A 207 -9.71 -5.81 -15.69
C PRO A 207 -10.63 -4.60 -15.47
N GLY A 208 -11.58 -4.69 -14.54
CA GLY A 208 -12.44 -3.56 -14.17
C GLY A 208 -12.05 -2.85 -12.87
N ALA A 209 -10.99 -3.31 -12.18
CA ALA A 209 -10.50 -2.67 -10.97
C ALA A 209 -9.81 -1.36 -11.34
N GLY A 210 -10.36 -0.22 -10.92
CA GLY A 210 -9.83 1.10 -11.24
C GLY A 210 -8.55 1.43 -10.47
N VAL A 211 -7.40 0.92 -10.94
CA VAL A 211 -6.08 1.01 -10.27
C VAL A 211 -5.14 2.03 -10.92
N VAL A 212 -5.65 3.24 -11.19
CA VAL A 212 -4.90 4.31 -11.86
C VAL A 212 -3.85 4.95 -10.94
N ASN A 213 -2.64 5.23 -11.44
CA ASN A 213 -1.56 5.89 -10.69
C ASN A 213 -1.23 5.22 -9.34
N ALA A 214 -1.45 3.90 -9.22
CA ALA A 214 -1.22 3.16 -7.99
C ALA A 214 0.25 2.73 -7.86
N GLU A 215 0.74 2.64 -6.62
CA GLU A 215 2.06 2.07 -6.33
C GLU A 215 1.91 0.74 -5.55
N PHE A 216 2.66 -0.28 -5.94
CA PHE A 216 2.64 -1.60 -5.30
C PHE A 216 4.01 -1.99 -4.77
N LYS A 217 4.09 -2.49 -3.53
CA LYS A 217 5.32 -2.84 -2.83
C LYS A 217 5.25 -4.19 -2.12
N ASN A 218 6.31 -4.99 -2.20
CA ASN A 218 6.47 -6.24 -1.42
C ASN A 218 5.31 -7.25 -1.60
N LEU A 219 4.75 -7.33 -2.81
CA LEU A 219 3.60 -8.17 -3.14
C LEU A 219 3.90 -9.10 -4.32
N ARG A 220 3.16 -10.20 -4.41
CA ARG A 220 3.02 -10.94 -5.66
C ARG A 220 1.78 -10.44 -6.40
N ILE A 221 1.91 -10.10 -7.67
CA ILE A 221 0.85 -9.39 -8.41
C ILE A 221 0.57 -10.09 -9.74
N THR A 222 -0.71 -10.17 -10.10
CA THR A 222 -1.20 -10.61 -11.40
C THR A 222 -2.48 -9.86 -11.77
N GLY A 223 -2.81 -9.80 -13.06
CA GLY A 223 -4.06 -9.20 -13.53
C GLY A 223 -3.84 -8.00 -14.44
N THR A 224 -4.74 -7.02 -14.40
CA THR A 224 -4.69 -5.83 -15.25
C THR A 224 -4.40 -4.58 -14.43
N LEU A 225 -3.43 -3.79 -14.87
CA LEU A 225 -3.18 -2.45 -14.35
C LEU A 225 -3.89 -1.41 -15.21
N ASP A 226 -4.16 -0.26 -14.60
CA ASP A 226 -4.69 0.90 -15.29
C ASP A 226 -3.72 2.06 -15.12
N GLY A 227 -3.36 2.70 -16.23
CA GLY A 227 -2.59 3.94 -16.35
C GLY A 227 -1.65 4.37 -15.21
N GLY A 228 -0.34 4.36 -15.45
CA GLY A 228 0.65 5.10 -14.64
C GLY A 228 1.06 4.41 -13.34
N SER A 229 1.06 3.07 -13.32
CA SER A 229 1.39 2.28 -12.14
C SER A 229 2.90 2.21 -11.86
N VAL A 230 3.26 2.09 -10.59
CA VAL A 230 4.65 1.89 -10.14
C VAL A 230 4.73 0.59 -9.33
N LEU A 231 5.58 -0.34 -9.74
CA LEU A 231 5.79 -1.61 -9.05
C LEU A 231 7.21 -1.65 -8.49
N ARG A 232 7.35 -1.94 -7.18
CA ARG A 232 8.64 -2.03 -6.49
C ARG A 232 8.74 -3.27 -5.63
N ASP A 233 9.88 -3.97 -5.67
CA ASP A 233 10.15 -5.10 -4.78
C ASP A 233 9.05 -6.18 -4.84
N CYS A 234 8.46 -6.37 -6.02
CA CYS A 234 7.33 -7.27 -6.25
C CYS A 234 7.74 -8.49 -7.08
N LEU A 235 6.98 -9.57 -6.93
CA LEU A 235 6.98 -10.70 -7.87
C LEU A 235 5.82 -10.52 -8.86
N LEU A 236 6.16 -10.27 -10.12
CA LEU A 236 5.20 -10.02 -11.19
C LEU A 236 4.92 -11.33 -11.93
N LEU A 237 3.65 -11.72 -12.01
CA LEU A 237 3.19 -12.85 -12.84
C LEU A 237 2.69 -12.31 -14.19
N ASP A 238 1.55 -12.77 -14.66
CA ASP A 238 0.90 -12.21 -15.84
C ASP A 238 0.26 -10.87 -15.47
N ILE A 239 0.73 -9.78 -16.08
CA ILE A 239 0.24 -8.43 -15.87
C ILE A 239 -0.06 -7.76 -17.21
N ASN A 240 -1.27 -7.24 -17.36
CA ASN A 240 -1.72 -6.52 -18.54
C ASN A 240 -1.74 -5.01 -18.34
N PHE A 241 -1.68 -4.29 -19.47
CA PHE A 241 -1.80 -2.83 -19.55
C PHE A 241 -0.76 -2.07 -18.74
N VAL A 242 0.47 -2.59 -18.67
CA VAL A 242 1.52 -1.95 -17.88
C VAL A 242 2.09 -0.74 -18.62
N ASN A 243 2.05 0.41 -17.94
CA ASN A 243 2.82 1.60 -18.26
C ASN A 243 3.32 2.28 -16.97
N GLY A 244 4.49 2.92 -17.04
CA GLY A 244 5.15 3.52 -15.87
C GLY A 244 6.47 2.84 -15.52
N PHE A 245 6.63 2.43 -14.26
CA PHE A 245 7.91 1.95 -13.72
C PHE A 245 7.79 0.59 -13.05
N ILE A 246 8.66 -0.34 -13.44
CA ILE A 246 8.96 -1.57 -12.72
C ILE A 246 10.38 -1.45 -12.16
N HIS A 247 10.54 -1.57 -10.85
CA HIS A 247 11.82 -1.34 -10.18
C HIS A 247 12.12 -2.43 -9.15
N GLN A 248 13.29 -3.06 -9.25
CA GLN A 248 13.69 -4.11 -8.30
C GLN A 248 12.66 -5.25 -8.18
N CYS A 249 12.03 -5.60 -9.30
CA CYS A 249 11.02 -6.65 -9.33
C CYS A 249 11.57 -7.94 -9.95
N ALA A 250 10.97 -9.05 -9.54
CA ALA A 250 11.18 -10.37 -10.13
C ALA A 250 10.05 -10.65 -11.11
N LEU A 251 10.34 -10.96 -12.39
CA LEU A 251 9.32 -11.25 -13.40
C LEU A 251 9.22 -12.76 -13.62
N GLY A 252 8.03 -13.33 -13.41
CA GLY A 252 7.74 -14.75 -13.55
C GLY A 252 6.67 -15.09 -14.59
N GLY A 253 6.04 -14.11 -15.23
CA GLY A 253 5.00 -14.30 -16.24
C GLY A 253 5.13 -13.34 -17.42
N THR A 254 4.01 -13.07 -18.08
CA THR A 254 3.92 -12.18 -19.24
C THR A 254 3.56 -10.76 -18.82
N ILE A 255 4.40 -9.79 -19.18
CA ILE A 255 4.13 -8.37 -19.02
C ILE A 255 3.63 -7.83 -20.37
N THR A 256 2.33 -7.56 -20.46
CA THR A 256 1.68 -7.02 -21.65
C THR A 256 1.60 -5.51 -21.57
N MET A 257 2.17 -4.84 -22.56
CA MET A 257 2.26 -3.38 -22.65
C MET A 257 0.89 -2.72 -22.85
N GLY A 258 0.71 -1.54 -22.26
CA GLY A 258 -0.52 -0.73 -22.35
C GLY A 258 -0.29 0.76 -22.65
N GLY A 259 -1.35 1.43 -23.09
CA GLY A 259 -1.49 2.90 -23.00
C GLY A 259 -0.53 3.75 -23.84
N SER A 260 0.02 3.24 -24.95
CA SER A 260 0.93 3.95 -25.90
C SER A 260 1.94 4.89 -25.23
N THR A 261 2.53 4.42 -24.13
CA THR A 261 3.46 5.18 -23.27
C THR A 261 4.72 4.35 -23.01
N GLN A 262 5.72 4.98 -22.40
CA GLN A 262 6.96 4.29 -22.08
C GLN A 262 6.80 3.40 -20.82
N LEU A 263 7.28 2.16 -20.90
CA LEU A 263 7.59 1.34 -19.74
C LEU A 263 9.09 1.42 -19.45
N THR A 264 9.42 1.69 -18.19
CA THR A 264 10.80 1.59 -17.71
C THR A 264 10.91 0.45 -16.72
N ILE A 265 11.79 -0.51 -17.03
CA ILE A 265 12.12 -1.64 -16.16
C ILE A 265 13.56 -1.44 -15.70
N MET A 266 13.77 -1.31 -14.39
CA MET A 266 15.08 -1.01 -13.80
C MET A 266 15.41 -1.98 -12.66
N ASP A 267 16.67 -2.41 -12.60
CA ASP A 267 17.23 -3.27 -11.53
C ASP A 267 16.40 -4.53 -11.27
N SER A 268 15.76 -5.05 -12.32
CA SER A 268 14.82 -6.18 -12.24
C SER A 268 15.43 -7.43 -12.88
N PHE A 269 14.85 -8.59 -12.59
CA PHE A 269 15.41 -9.86 -13.02
C PHE A 269 14.33 -10.92 -13.33
N SER A 270 14.72 -11.93 -14.09
CA SER A 270 13.90 -13.10 -14.35
C SER A 270 13.76 -13.98 -13.10
N ASN A 271 12.53 -14.33 -12.75
CA ASN A 271 12.18 -15.34 -11.76
C ASN A 271 11.86 -16.71 -12.37
N VAL A 272 12.07 -16.89 -13.67
CA VAL A 272 11.88 -18.16 -14.36
C VAL A 272 13.23 -18.87 -14.46
N PRO A 273 13.39 -20.10 -13.94
CA PRO A 273 14.61 -20.88 -14.11
C PRO A 273 14.92 -21.07 -15.59
N GLY A 274 16.02 -20.49 -16.06
CA GLY A 274 16.45 -20.58 -17.46
C GLY A 274 16.96 -21.98 -17.83
N GLY A 275 16.93 -22.32 -19.13
CA GLY A 275 17.43 -23.61 -19.62
C GLY A 275 17.10 -23.96 -21.08
N GLY A 276 16.16 -23.27 -21.72
CA GLY A 276 15.71 -23.53 -23.09
C GLY A 276 14.75 -22.45 -23.61
N ALA A 277 14.22 -22.62 -24.83
CA ALA A 277 13.22 -21.71 -25.40
C ALA A 277 11.91 -21.74 -24.58
N GLY A 278 11.31 -20.56 -24.33
CA GLY A 278 10.07 -20.42 -23.55
C GLY A 278 10.23 -20.65 -22.04
N GLN A 279 11.46 -20.76 -21.52
CA GLN A 279 11.77 -20.84 -20.09
C GLN A 279 12.23 -19.48 -19.57
N THR A 280 11.42 -18.47 -19.82
CA THR A 280 11.76 -17.05 -19.69
C THR A 280 10.48 -16.26 -19.45
N PRO A 281 10.52 -15.17 -18.64
CA PRO A 281 9.42 -14.22 -18.62
C PRO A 281 9.30 -13.55 -19.98
N THR A 282 8.08 -13.13 -20.30
CA THR A 282 7.75 -12.57 -21.60
C THR A 282 7.41 -11.09 -21.47
N LEU A 283 7.98 -10.27 -22.33
CA LEU A 283 7.54 -8.92 -22.59
C LEU A 283 6.73 -8.91 -23.90
N ASP A 284 5.41 -8.81 -23.76
CA ASP A 284 4.50 -8.67 -24.90
C ASP A 284 4.34 -7.19 -25.22
N MET A 285 4.89 -6.78 -26.36
CA MET A 285 4.87 -5.39 -26.81
C MET A 285 3.49 -4.92 -27.26
N ASN A 286 2.53 -5.84 -27.38
CA ASN A 286 1.12 -5.59 -27.69
C ASN A 286 0.92 -4.76 -28.99
N GLY A 287 1.77 -4.99 -29.99
CA GLY A 287 1.75 -4.30 -31.28
C GLY A 287 2.68 -3.10 -31.34
N SER A 288 2.11 -1.89 -31.46
CA SER A 288 2.83 -0.65 -31.81
C SER A 288 2.56 0.50 -30.84
N GLY A 289 3.45 1.49 -30.84
CA GLY A 289 3.23 2.76 -30.12
C GLY A 289 3.69 2.75 -28.67
N HIS A 290 4.45 1.73 -28.28
CA HIS A 290 5.06 1.60 -26.97
C HIS A 290 6.57 1.82 -27.07
N ASN A 291 7.17 2.38 -26.02
CA ASN A 291 8.63 2.46 -25.89
C ASN A 291 9.05 1.70 -24.65
N VAL A 292 10.18 0.99 -24.71
CA VAL A 292 10.69 0.25 -23.55
C VAL A 292 12.13 0.64 -23.24
N ALA A 293 12.36 0.97 -21.98
CA ALA A 293 13.70 1.14 -21.43
C ALA A 293 13.94 0.07 -20.37
N LEU A 294 14.76 -0.93 -20.71
CA LEU A 294 15.21 -1.97 -19.80
C LEU A 294 16.63 -1.64 -19.33
N ARG A 295 16.84 -1.51 -18.02
CA ARG A 295 18.11 -1.09 -17.42
C ARG A 295 18.54 -2.08 -16.34
N ASN A 296 19.81 -2.48 -16.39
CA ASN A 296 20.43 -3.35 -15.40
C ASN A 296 19.66 -4.67 -15.20
N TRP A 297 19.26 -5.29 -16.30
CA TRP A 297 18.47 -6.53 -16.26
C TRP A 297 19.35 -7.77 -16.12
N SER A 298 18.86 -8.77 -15.38
CA SER A 298 19.53 -10.08 -15.24
C SER A 298 18.59 -11.26 -15.55
N GLY A 299 19.11 -12.24 -16.29
CA GLY A 299 18.40 -13.46 -16.66
C GLY A 299 17.79 -13.40 -18.05
N GLY A 300 17.00 -14.43 -18.40
CA GLY A 300 16.41 -14.51 -19.73
C GLY A 300 15.16 -13.62 -19.89
N LEU A 301 14.89 -13.16 -21.10
CA LEU A 301 13.71 -12.38 -21.47
C LEU A 301 13.27 -12.72 -22.90
N ASP A 302 11.99 -13.04 -23.08
CA ASP A 302 11.40 -13.17 -24.42
C ASP A 302 10.64 -11.91 -24.80
N VAL A 303 10.75 -11.51 -26.06
CA VAL A 303 10.10 -10.32 -26.60
C VAL A 303 9.23 -10.76 -27.77
N ILE A 304 7.93 -10.45 -27.69
CA ILE A 304 6.94 -10.88 -28.67
C ILE A 304 6.07 -9.72 -29.17
N ASN A 305 5.38 -9.96 -30.29
CA ASN A 305 4.26 -9.16 -30.77
C ASN A 305 4.55 -7.66 -30.87
N CYS A 306 5.56 -7.31 -31.66
CA CYS A 306 6.02 -5.94 -31.84
C CYS A 306 5.99 -5.55 -33.32
N SER A 307 5.32 -4.45 -33.65
CA SER A 307 5.22 -3.96 -35.04
C SER A 307 5.87 -2.60 -35.25
N ASP A 308 5.95 -1.73 -34.23
CA ASP A 308 6.65 -0.44 -34.32
C ASP A 308 6.92 0.14 -32.92
N THR A 309 8.16 0.00 -32.43
CA THR A 309 8.61 0.45 -31.11
C THR A 309 10.07 0.88 -31.16
N ILE A 310 10.48 1.78 -30.24
CA ILE A 310 11.90 2.01 -29.95
C ILE A 310 12.18 1.43 -28.57
N THR A 311 13.07 0.44 -28.55
CA THR A 311 13.42 -0.26 -27.33
C THR A 311 14.93 -0.25 -27.11
N SER A 312 15.32 0.06 -25.88
CA SER A 312 16.72 0.02 -25.45
C SER A 312 16.83 -0.92 -24.26
N MET A 313 17.71 -1.91 -24.37
CA MET A 313 17.86 -2.97 -23.38
C MET A 313 19.31 -3.09 -22.94
N ASP A 314 19.56 -2.81 -21.65
CA ASP A 314 20.87 -2.94 -21.02
C ASP A 314 20.86 -4.15 -20.07
N PHE A 315 21.58 -5.21 -20.45
CA PHE A 315 21.72 -6.46 -19.71
C PHE A 315 23.01 -6.49 -18.88
N VAL A 316 22.92 -7.07 -17.68
CA VAL A 316 24.07 -7.45 -16.84
C VAL A 316 24.55 -8.84 -17.18
N SER A 317 23.61 -9.76 -17.38
CA SER A 317 23.85 -11.15 -17.76
C SER A 317 22.54 -11.77 -18.27
N GLY A 318 22.62 -12.76 -19.16
CA GLY A 318 21.47 -13.57 -19.54
C GLY A 318 21.29 -13.68 -21.05
N ARG A 319 20.03 -13.71 -21.48
CA ARG A 319 19.64 -13.92 -22.87
C ARG A 319 18.40 -13.11 -23.20
N VAL A 320 18.34 -12.59 -24.41
CA VAL A 320 17.11 -12.06 -25.00
C VAL A 320 16.73 -12.86 -26.25
N THR A 321 15.47 -13.24 -26.35
CA THR A 321 14.90 -13.89 -27.53
C THR A 321 13.91 -12.96 -28.20
N PHE A 322 14.05 -12.75 -29.51
CA PHE A 322 13.04 -12.07 -30.32
C PHE A 322 12.26 -13.10 -31.12
N ASP A 323 10.97 -13.22 -30.84
CA ASP A 323 10.08 -14.16 -31.52
C ASP A 323 9.73 -13.71 -32.95
N ALA A 324 9.29 -14.65 -33.79
CA ALA A 324 8.84 -14.37 -35.15
C ALA A 324 7.65 -13.40 -35.24
N THR A 325 6.88 -13.24 -34.16
CA THR A 325 5.83 -12.23 -34.05
C THR A 325 6.36 -10.78 -33.97
N VAL A 326 7.67 -10.58 -33.82
CA VAL A 326 8.31 -9.27 -33.96
C VAL A 326 8.45 -8.96 -35.46
N THR A 327 7.50 -8.18 -35.97
CA THR A 327 7.43 -7.79 -37.40
C THR A 327 7.99 -6.40 -37.68
N GLY A 328 8.37 -5.64 -36.65
CA GLY A 328 8.95 -4.29 -36.79
C GLY A 328 9.43 -3.70 -35.46
N GLY A 329 9.89 -2.45 -35.50
CA GLY A 329 10.53 -1.76 -34.37
C GLY A 329 12.07 -1.80 -34.40
N ALA A 330 12.69 -0.99 -33.55
CA ALA A 330 14.14 -0.87 -33.42
C ALA A 330 14.58 -1.20 -31.99
N PHE A 331 15.48 -2.18 -31.87
CA PHE A 331 15.92 -2.74 -30.60
C PHE A 331 17.42 -2.56 -30.45
N TRP A 332 17.83 -1.84 -29.41
CA TRP A 332 19.23 -1.59 -29.08
C TRP A 332 19.61 -2.43 -27.87
N VAL A 333 20.28 -3.56 -28.11
CA VAL A 333 20.66 -4.52 -27.06
C VAL A 333 22.12 -4.32 -26.68
N ARG A 334 22.38 -4.14 -25.40
CA ARG A 334 23.68 -3.78 -24.83
C ARG A 334 24.00 -4.61 -23.61
N GLY A 335 25.30 -4.67 -23.27
CA GLY A 335 25.80 -5.34 -22.08
C GLY A 335 26.23 -6.78 -22.34
N ASP A 336 26.19 -7.62 -21.31
CA ASP A 336 26.54 -9.03 -21.42
C ASP A 336 25.25 -9.87 -21.53
N CYS A 337 24.90 -10.25 -22.75
CA CYS A 337 23.83 -11.19 -22.99
C CYS A 337 24.03 -11.93 -24.32
N THR A 338 23.33 -13.05 -24.46
CA THR A 338 23.16 -13.72 -25.76
C THR A 338 21.89 -13.20 -26.43
N ILE A 339 21.92 -13.02 -27.74
CA ILE A 339 20.73 -12.65 -28.53
C ILE A 339 20.35 -13.85 -29.40
N GLU A 340 19.08 -14.26 -29.31
CA GLU A 340 18.45 -15.23 -30.20
C GLU A 340 17.37 -14.50 -31.02
N ASP A 341 17.64 -14.24 -32.30
CA ASP A 341 16.73 -13.47 -33.17
C ASP A 341 16.01 -14.37 -34.17
N SER A 342 14.70 -14.48 -34.03
CA SER A 342 13.78 -15.12 -34.98
C SER A 342 12.78 -14.13 -35.60
N SER A 343 12.99 -12.82 -35.41
CA SER A 343 12.08 -11.77 -35.89
C SER A 343 11.96 -11.76 -37.41
N THR A 344 10.79 -11.34 -37.93
CA THR A 344 10.53 -11.31 -39.38
C THR A 344 10.58 -9.89 -39.97
N GLY A 345 10.98 -8.90 -39.17
CA GLY A 345 11.08 -7.50 -39.61
C GLY A 345 11.60 -6.51 -38.58
N GLY A 346 11.96 -6.95 -37.37
CA GLY A 346 12.58 -6.12 -36.35
C GLY A 346 14.00 -5.71 -36.72
N SER A 347 14.39 -4.49 -36.40
CA SER A 347 15.78 -4.03 -36.51
C SER A 347 16.51 -4.27 -35.19
N ILE A 348 17.17 -5.43 -35.07
CA ILE A 348 17.92 -5.81 -33.87
C ILE A 348 19.37 -5.33 -34.00
N VAL A 349 19.73 -4.31 -33.22
CA VAL A 349 21.09 -3.75 -33.16
C VAL A 349 21.83 -4.38 -31.98
N ASP A 350 22.69 -5.34 -32.29
CA ASP A 350 23.54 -6.01 -31.31
C ASP A 350 24.78 -5.16 -30.97
N MET A 351 24.76 -4.59 -29.76
CA MET A 351 25.89 -3.87 -29.16
C MET A 351 26.39 -4.59 -27.90
N THR A 352 26.22 -5.92 -27.84
CA THR A 352 26.65 -6.72 -26.70
C THR A 352 28.17 -6.90 -26.67
N VAL A 353 28.71 -7.16 -25.49
CA VAL A 353 30.14 -7.51 -25.32
C VAL A 353 30.46 -8.82 -26.05
N ASN A 354 29.50 -9.74 -26.12
CA ASN A 354 29.63 -11.02 -26.82
C ASN A 354 29.80 -10.83 -28.33
N LYS A 355 29.05 -9.91 -28.95
CA LYS A 355 29.24 -9.55 -30.35
C LYS A 355 30.61 -8.95 -30.62
N LEU A 356 31.05 -8.02 -29.77
CA LEU A 356 32.39 -7.42 -29.90
C LEU A 356 33.50 -8.48 -29.78
N ALA A 357 33.37 -9.42 -28.85
CA ALA A 357 34.32 -10.52 -28.69
C ALA A 357 34.35 -11.44 -29.91
N ALA A 358 33.17 -11.81 -30.45
CA ALA A 358 33.04 -12.61 -31.65
C ALA A 358 33.68 -11.91 -32.87
N ASP A 359 33.41 -10.61 -33.05
CA ASP A 359 33.96 -9.82 -34.15
C ASP A 359 35.49 -9.72 -34.10
N ASN A 360 36.05 -9.54 -32.91
CA ASN A 360 37.51 -9.53 -32.72
C ASN A 360 38.13 -10.90 -33.01
N LEU A 361 37.46 -11.99 -32.63
CA LEU A 361 37.92 -13.34 -32.93
C LEU A 361 37.95 -13.56 -34.45
N LYS A 362 36.87 -13.20 -35.16
CA LYS A 362 36.78 -13.27 -36.62
C LYS A 362 37.92 -12.48 -37.28
N LEU A 363 38.18 -11.27 -36.82
CA LEU A 363 39.28 -10.44 -37.34
C LEU A 363 40.67 -11.09 -37.21
N SER A 364 40.86 -11.92 -36.18
CA SER A 364 42.15 -12.55 -35.86
C SER A 364 42.34 -13.95 -36.45
N ALA A 365 41.25 -14.69 -36.65
CA ALA A 365 41.29 -16.13 -36.94
C ALA A 365 40.70 -16.50 -38.30
N ASN A 366 39.80 -15.67 -38.86
CA ASN A 366 39.13 -16.03 -40.10
C ASN A 366 40.06 -15.90 -41.31
N LYS A 367 39.63 -16.54 -42.40
CA LYS A 367 40.29 -16.45 -43.70
C LYS A 367 40.45 -14.98 -44.09
N ALA A 368 41.67 -14.60 -44.45
CA ALA A 368 41.98 -13.30 -45.03
C ALA A 368 42.60 -13.50 -46.42
N VAL A 369 42.09 -12.76 -47.41
CA VAL A 369 42.61 -12.80 -48.79
C VAL A 369 43.15 -11.43 -49.14
N ILE A 370 44.40 -11.38 -49.61
CA ILE A 370 45.02 -10.16 -50.13
C ILE A 370 44.69 -10.09 -51.63
N ALA A 371 44.24 -8.92 -52.09
CA ALA A 371 43.91 -8.70 -53.49
C ALA A 371 45.16 -8.86 -54.39
N PRO A 372 45.00 -9.26 -55.67
CA PRO A 372 46.14 -9.47 -56.58
C PRO A 372 47.03 -8.24 -56.82
N ASP A 373 46.53 -7.04 -56.54
CA ASP A 373 47.27 -5.78 -56.63
C ASP A 373 48.04 -5.42 -55.34
N ASP A 374 47.91 -6.23 -54.28
CA ASP A 374 48.43 -5.99 -52.93
C ASP A 374 47.94 -4.69 -52.28
N LEU A 375 46.83 -4.10 -52.76
CA LEU A 375 46.30 -2.82 -52.24
C LEU A 375 45.13 -2.99 -51.28
N SER A 376 44.58 -4.19 -51.11
CA SER A 376 43.53 -4.44 -50.13
C SER A 376 43.61 -5.85 -49.53
N VAL A 377 43.00 -6.01 -48.36
CA VAL A 377 42.76 -7.31 -47.72
C VAL A 377 41.33 -7.41 -47.25
N GLU A 378 40.70 -8.54 -47.58
CA GLU A 378 39.35 -8.88 -47.14
C GLU A 378 39.44 -9.99 -46.10
N VAL A 379 38.87 -9.74 -44.92
CA VAL A 379 38.60 -10.76 -43.90
C VAL A 379 37.17 -11.27 -44.12
N PHE A 380 37.02 -12.59 -44.14
CA PHE A 380 35.75 -13.25 -44.44
C PHE A 380 35.01 -13.63 -43.15
N GLU A 381 33.68 -13.77 -43.27
CA GLU A 381 32.83 -14.41 -42.27
C GLU A 381 33.22 -15.89 -42.09
N ASP A 382 32.56 -16.55 -41.14
CA ASP A 382 32.82 -17.96 -40.80
C ASP A 382 32.50 -18.93 -41.94
N ASP A 383 31.71 -18.49 -42.93
CA ASP A 383 31.42 -19.23 -44.17
C ASP A 383 32.61 -19.25 -45.16
N GLY A 384 33.62 -18.39 -44.95
CA GLY A 384 34.78 -18.24 -45.82
C GLY A 384 34.50 -17.64 -47.21
N VAL A 385 33.28 -17.13 -47.44
CA VAL A 385 32.77 -16.62 -48.73
C VAL A 385 32.29 -15.18 -48.61
N THR A 386 31.57 -14.83 -47.54
CA THR A 386 31.06 -13.47 -47.30
C THR A 386 32.15 -12.59 -46.72
N VAL A 387 32.33 -11.38 -47.23
CA VAL A 387 33.29 -10.43 -46.68
C VAL A 387 32.74 -9.85 -45.38
N PHE A 388 33.48 -10.04 -44.29
CA PHE A 388 33.17 -9.45 -42.99
C PHE A 388 33.73 -8.03 -42.88
N LYS A 389 35.00 -7.85 -43.23
CA LYS A 389 35.68 -6.55 -43.17
C LYS A 389 36.76 -6.43 -44.22
N ALA A 390 36.80 -5.28 -44.89
CA ALA A 390 37.87 -4.92 -45.81
C ALA A 390 38.81 -3.86 -45.20
N PHE A 391 40.06 -3.89 -45.65
CA PHE A 391 41.08 -2.92 -45.30
C PHE A 391 41.88 -2.55 -46.54
N ASP A 392 42.17 -1.26 -46.67
CA ASP A 392 43.13 -0.76 -47.65
C ASP A 392 44.55 -0.95 -47.12
N ILE A 393 45.46 -1.35 -48.00
CA ILE A 393 46.89 -1.51 -47.72
C ILE A 393 47.61 -0.29 -48.27
N SER A 394 48.47 0.33 -47.44
CA SER A 394 49.28 1.47 -47.87
C SER A 394 50.21 1.10 -49.03
N PRO A 395 50.60 2.05 -49.90
CA PRO A 395 51.53 1.79 -50.98
C PRO A 395 52.88 1.21 -50.54
N ASP A 396 53.32 1.49 -49.30
CA ASP A 396 54.54 0.95 -48.71
C ASP A 396 54.35 -0.44 -48.06
N LYS A 397 53.13 -0.98 -48.09
CA LYS A 397 52.71 -2.29 -47.57
C LYS A 397 52.91 -2.47 -46.06
N ARG A 398 53.03 -1.37 -45.30
CA ARG A 398 53.32 -1.41 -43.85
C ARG A 398 52.10 -1.16 -42.98
N THR A 399 51.07 -0.52 -43.51
CA THR A 399 49.86 -0.19 -42.74
C THR A 399 48.61 -0.71 -43.44
N ARG A 400 47.60 -1.01 -42.62
CA ARG A 400 46.25 -1.35 -43.06
C ARG A 400 45.30 -0.34 -42.44
N THR A 401 44.39 0.20 -43.23
CA THR A 401 43.35 1.12 -42.77
C THR A 401 41.99 0.54 -43.09
N PRO A 402 40.99 0.63 -42.18
CA PRO A 402 39.63 0.24 -42.51
C PRO A 402 39.18 1.01 -43.75
N SER A 403 38.77 0.29 -44.79
CA SER A 403 38.21 0.84 -46.03
C SER A 403 36.83 1.43 -45.80
#